data_AF-A0A1X7AE62-F1
#
_entry.id   AF-A0A1X7AE62-F1
#
_cell.length_a   1.000
_cell.length_b   1.000
_cell.length_c   1.000
_cell.angle_alpha   90.00
_cell.angle_beta   90.00
_cell.angle_gamma   90.00
#
_symmetry.space_group_name_H-M   'P 1'
#
loop_
_entity.id
_entity.type
_entity.pdbx_description
1 polymer ?
#
loop_
_entity_poly.entity_id
_entity_poly.type
_entity_poly.pdbx_seq_one_letter_code
_entity_poly.pdbx_strand_id
1 'polypeptide(L)'
;MYSHNQVAPKSPRRPSVPFTPEQDKILFDQYAHATIHDLIAQIKRPAQDIFKRANRLGLKKATKAKPVKEYTEWEDNLLKKEYGKMPITELARQLDVSGNTVLVRAFQLGLIGNGYKISLKETLTHDPRNVLLMKAWV
;
A
#
# COMPACT_ATOMS: atom_id res chain seq x y z
N MET A 1 -6.82 -15.75 -41.26
CA MET A 1 -6.87 -14.32 -41.59
C MET A 1 -7.10 -13.54 -40.29
N TYR A 2 -6.11 -12.78 -39.82
CA TYR A 2 -6.08 -12.19 -38.48
C TYR A 2 -7.02 -10.97 -38.36
N SER A 3 -8.01 -11.06 -37.48
CA SER A 3 -8.82 -9.92 -37.04
C SER A 3 -7.96 -9.03 -36.13
N HIS A 4 -7.55 -7.87 -36.64
CA HIS A 4 -6.75 -6.92 -35.88
C HIS A 4 -7.67 -6.17 -34.90
N ASN A 5 -7.50 -6.47 -33.60
CA ASN A 5 -8.05 -5.69 -32.50
C ASN A 5 -7.64 -4.22 -32.64
N GLN A 6 -8.59 -3.36 -33.00
CA GLN A 6 -8.40 -1.91 -33.02
C GLN A 6 -8.41 -1.39 -31.58
N VAL A 7 -7.24 -1.34 -30.94
CA VAL A 7 -7.06 -0.64 -29.67
C VAL A 7 -7.16 0.85 -29.97
N ALA A 8 -8.18 1.53 -29.44
CA ALA A 8 -8.36 2.96 -29.61
C ALA A 8 -7.06 3.74 -29.25
N PRO A 9 -6.68 4.77 -30.03
CA PRO A 9 -5.48 5.54 -29.74
C PRO A 9 -5.60 6.18 -28.36
N LYS A 10 -4.54 6.08 -27.56
CA LYS A 10 -4.44 6.76 -26.26
C LYS A 10 -4.67 8.26 -26.50
N SER A 11 -5.65 8.85 -25.81
CA SER A 11 -5.98 10.27 -25.93
C SER A 11 -4.72 11.14 -25.78
N PRO A 12 -4.60 12.23 -26.57
CA PRO A 12 -3.43 13.10 -26.51
C PRO A 12 -3.24 13.61 -25.09
N ARG A 13 -1.98 13.59 -24.61
CA ARG A 13 -1.64 14.10 -23.28
C ARG A 13 -1.96 15.60 -23.26
N ARG A 14 -2.83 16.03 -22.35
CA ARG A 14 -3.04 17.47 -22.12
C ARG A 14 -1.70 18.13 -21.78
N PRO A 15 -1.40 19.33 -22.30
CA PRO A 15 -0.24 20.10 -21.88
C PRO A 15 -0.23 20.27 -20.37
N SER A 16 0.92 20.05 -19.73
CA SER A 16 1.05 20.20 -18.29
C SER A 16 1.05 21.70 -17.96
N VAL A 17 -0.12 22.24 -17.62
CA VAL A 17 -0.23 23.61 -17.10
C VAL A 17 0.49 23.65 -15.74
N PRO A 18 1.40 24.61 -15.48
CA PRO A 18 2.07 24.73 -14.20
C PRO A 18 1.05 25.00 -13.08
N PHE A 19 1.33 24.53 -11.86
CA PHE A 19 0.50 24.85 -10.69
C PHE A 19 0.66 26.32 -10.31
N THR A 20 -0.45 26.98 -9.94
CA THR A 20 -0.40 28.36 -9.45
C THR A 20 -0.09 28.39 -7.95
N PRO A 21 0.43 29.51 -7.42
CA PRO A 21 0.69 29.66 -5.98
C PRO A 21 -0.56 29.42 -5.12
N GLU A 22 -1.75 29.80 -5.59
CA GLU A 22 -3.02 29.58 -4.88
C GLU A 22 -3.34 28.09 -4.78
N GLN A 23 -3.08 27.33 -5.85
CA GLN A 23 -3.26 25.88 -5.85
C GLN A 23 -2.30 25.19 -4.88
N ASP A 24 -1.05 25.64 -4.84
CA ASP A 24 -0.07 25.14 -3.86
C ASP A 24 -0.48 25.49 -2.42
N LYS A 25 -0.99 26.71 -2.19
CA LYS A 25 -1.51 27.11 -0.87
C LYS A 25 -2.65 26.19 -0.41
N ILE A 26 -3.60 25.87 -1.29
CA ILE A 26 -4.67 24.91 -0.98
C ILE A 26 -4.09 23.54 -0.60
N LEU A 27 -3.05 23.08 -1.30
CA LEU A 27 -2.38 21.83 -0.97
C LEU A 27 -1.67 21.90 0.39
N PHE A 28 -0.92 22.97 0.69
CA PHE A 28 -0.27 23.13 1.99
C PHE A 28 -1.28 23.13 3.15
N ASP A 29 -2.38 23.87 2.99
CA ASP A 29 -3.36 24.07 4.06
C ASP A 29 -4.23 22.81 4.30
N GLN A 30 -4.62 22.11 3.24
CA GLN A 30 -5.70 21.12 3.32
C GLN A 30 -5.28 19.69 2.97
N TYR A 31 -4.13 19.47 2.31
CA TYR A 31 -3.80 18.16 1.76
C TYR A 31 -3.75 17.07 2.84
N ALA A 32 -3.34 17.39 4.06
CA ALA A 32 -3.29 16.42 5.15
C ALA A 32 -4.67 15.79 5.48
N HIS A 33 -5.75 16.57 5.40
CA HIS A 33 -7.05 16.18 5.97
C HIS A 33 -8.21 16.12 4.95
N ALA A 34 -8.14 16.89 3.86
CA ALA A 34 -9.21 16.94 2.87
C ALA A 34 -9.36 15.63 2.08
N THR A 35 -10.56 15.34 1.58
CA THR A 35 -10.74 14.24 0.64
C THR A 35 -10.16 14.61 -0.73
N ILE A 36 -9.83 13.62 -1.55
CA ILE A 36 -9.35 13.89 -2.90
C ILE A 36 -10.43 14.57 -3.76
N HIS A 37 -11.71 14.27 -3.51
CA HIS A 37 -12.84 14.88 -4.23
C HIS A 37 -12.94 16.38 -3.95
N ASP A 38 -12.78 16.79 -2.70
CA ASP A 38 -12.81 18.21 -2.32
C ASP A 38 -11.64 18.99 -2.96
N LEU A 39 -10.46 18.37 -2.98
CA LEU A 39 -9.28 18.97 -3.60
C LEU A 39 -9.46 19.10 -5.12
N ILE A 40 -10.10 18.13 -5.79
CA ILE A 40 -10.43 18.22 -7.22
C ILE A 40 -11.40 19.39 -7.46
N ALA A 41 -12.44 19.54 -6.62
CA ALA A 41 -13.42 20.61 -6.75
C ALA A 41 -12.78 22.01 -6.58
N GLN A 42 -11.86 22.16 -5.63
CA GLN A 42 -11.18 23.44 -5.36
C GLN A 42 -10.09 23.77 -6.38
N ILE A 43 -9.21 22.81 -6.68
CA ILE A 43 -8.04 23.03 -7.55
C ILE A 43 -8.43 22.94 -9.03
N LYS A 44 -9.57 22.31 -9.34
CA LYS A 44 -10.09 22.06 -10.71
C LYS A 44 -9.10 21.29 -11.58
N ARG A 45 -8.38 20.35 -10.98
CA ARG A 45 -7.39 19.46 -11.62
C ARG A 45 -7.66 17.99 -11.28
N PRO A 46 -7.23 17.05 -12.15
CA PRO A 46 -7.41 15.63 -11.88
C PRO A 46 -6.59 15.18 -10.68
N ALA A 47 -7.09 14.16 -9.97
CA ALA A 47 -6.44 13.58 -8.79
C ALA A 47 -4.96 13.23 -9.02
N GLN A 48 -4.62 12.69 -10.19
CA GLN A 48 -3.25 12.29 -10.52
C GLN A 48 -2.27 13.47 -10.51
N ASP A 49 -2.69 14.64 -10.99
CA ASP A 49 -1.85 15.84 -11.00
C ASP A 49 -1.68 16.40 -9.60
N ILE A 50 -2.75 16.37 -8.81
CA ILE A 50 -2.74 16.72 -7.38
C ILE A 50 -1.75 15.84 -6.61
N PHE A 51 -1.82 14.52 -6.79
CA PHE A 51 -0.87 13.59 -6.13
C PHE A 51 0.58 13.83 -6.57
N LYS A 52 0.82 14.03 -7.87
CA LYS A 52 2.17 14.35 -8.37
C LYS A 52 2.70 15.65 -7.77
N ARG A 53 1.85 16.68 -7.68
CA ARG A 53 2.26 17.97 -7.08
C ARG A 53 2.51 17.82 -5.59
N ALA A 54 1.61 17.20 -4.85
CA ALA A 54 1.76 16.97 -3.42
C ALA A 54 3.04 16.17 -3.10
N ASN A 55 3.35 15.13 -3.89
CA ASN A 55 4.60 14.38 -3.76
C ASN A 55 5.84 15.25 -4.00
N ARG A 56 5.81 16.14 -5.01
CA ARG A 56 6.90 17.09 -5.27
C ARG A 56 7.06 18.14 -4.16
N LEU A 57 5.97 18.49 -3.49
CA LEU A 57 5.95 19.39 -2.34
C LEU A 57 6.24 18.68 -1.00
N GLY A 58 6.44 17.35 -1.00
CA GLY A 58 6.70 16.56 0.20
C GLY A 58 5.50 16.39 1.13
N LEU A 59 4.28 16.68 0.66
CA LEU A 59 3.07 16.64 1.47
C LEU A 59 2.60 15.21 1.69
N LYS A 60 2.21 14.89 2.94
CA LYS A 60 1.67 13.59 3.33
C LYS A 60 0.25 13.74 3.86
N LYS A 61 -0.59 12.74 3.60
CA LYS A 61 -1.91 12.63 4.23
C LYS A 61 -1.73 12.35 5.72
N ALA A 62 -2.58 12.95 6.55
CA ALA A 62 -2.68 12.59 7.95
C ALA A 62 -3.28 11.19 8.05
N THR A 63 -2.42 10.20 8.24
CA THR A 63 -2.86 8.83 8.54
C THR A 63 -3.14 8.76 10.03
N LYS A 64 -4.35 8.31 10.41
CA LYS A 64 -4.56 7.85 11.79
C LYS A 64 -3.58 6.70 12.03
N ALA A 65 -2.71 6.80 13.04
CA ALA A 65 -1.91 5.67 13.46
C ALA A 65 -2.87 4.53 13.79
N LYS A 66 -2.74 3.39 13.10
CA LYS A 66 -3.47 2.20 13.49
C LYS A 66 -2.92 1.74 14.85
N PRO A 67 -3.77 1.35 15.81
CA PRO A 67 -3.29 0.75 17.04
C PRO A 67 -2.44 -0.47 16.69
N VAL A 68 -1.25 -0.56 17.29
CA VAL A 68 -0.39 -1.74 17.15
C VAL A 68 -1.06 -2.87 17.92
N LYS A 69 -1.32 -4.00 17.28
CA LYS A 69 -1.83 -5.18 18.00
C LYS A 69 -0.76 -5.63 19.00
N GLU A 70 -1.15 -5.77 20.25
CA GLU A 70 -0.36 -6.43 21.27
C GLU A 70 -0.46 -7.94 21.08
N TYR A 71 0.69 -8.61 21.00
CA TYR A 71 0.78 -10.05 20.90
C TYR A 71 0.99 -10.63 22.28
N THR A 72 0.15 -11.60 22.64
CA THR A 72 0.32 -12.40 23.85
C THR A 72 1.45 -13.42 23.66
N GLU A 73 2.00 -13.93 24.77
CA GLU A 73 3.03 -14.98 24.71
C GLU A 73 2.54 -16.23 23.99
N TRP A 74 1.25 -16.58 24.14
CA TRP A 74 0.64 -17.70 23.45
C TRP A 74 0.65 -17.51 21.93
N GLU A 75 0.32 -16.31 21.43
CA GLU A 75 0.31 -16.00 19.99
C GLU A 75 1.73 -16.06 19.39
N ASP A 76 2.73 -15.54 20.12
CA ASP A 76 4.14 -15.65 19.71
C ASP A 76 4.64 -17.09 19.70
N ASN A 77 4.22 -17.90 20.67
CA ASN A 77 4.55 -19.33 20.73
C ASN A 77 3.88 -20.11 19.59
N LEU A 78 2.64 -19.76 19.24
CA LEU A 78 1.96 -20.32 18.07
C LEU A 78 2.74 -19.99 16.79
N LEU A 79 3.15 -18.74 16.61
CA LEU A 79 3.98 -18.32 15.49
C LEU A 79 5.30 -19.11 15.46
N LYS A 80 6.06 -19.16 16.55
CA LYS A 80 7.33 -19.90 16.61
C LYS A 80 7.17 -21.39 16.27
N LYS A 81 6.03 -21.99 16.63
CA LYS A 81 5.77 -23.43 16.44
C LYS A 81 5.29 -23.76 15.03
N GLU A 82 4.37 -22.97 14.49
CA GLU A 82 3.58 -23.29 13.29
C GLU A 82 3.98 -22.47 12.05
N TYR A 83 4.74 -21.38 12.22
CA TYR A 83 5.21 -20.56 11.10
C TYR A 83 6.11 -21.38 10.17
N GLY A 84 5.75 -21.43 8.88
CA GLY A 84 6.41 -22.24 7.87
C GLY A 84 5.87 -23.68 7.72
N LYS A 85 5.05 -24.16 8.67
CA LYS A 85 4.33 -25.44 8.57
C LYS A 85 2.88 -25.25 8.11
N MET A 86 2.25 -24.17 8.59
CA MET A 86 0.88 -23.82 8.30
C MET A 86 0.81 -22.66 7.28
N PRO A 87 -0.18 -22.65 6.37
CA PRO A 87 -0.43 -21.50 5.51
C PRO A 87 -0.65 -20.22 6.34
N ILE A 88 -0.08 -19.10 5.86
CA ILE A 88 -0.19 -17.79 6.53
C ILE A 88 -1.66 -17.38 6.72
N THR A 89 -2.54 -17.74 5.79
CA THR A 89 -3.97 -17.46 5.87
C THR A 89 -4.64 -18.14 7.05
N GLU A 90 -4.25 -19.37 7.37
CA GLU A 90 -4.82 -20.11 8.50
C GLU A 90 -4.24 -19.62 9.83
N LEU A 91 -2.94 -19.29 9.87
CA LEU A 91 -2.35 -18.61 11.03
C LEU A 91 -3.02 -17.26 11.31
N ALA A 92 -3.28 -16.49 10.25
CA ALA A 92 -3.98 -15.21 10.35
C ALA A 92 -5.39 -15.38 10.91
N ARG A 93 -6.10 -16.45 10.49
CA ARG A 93 -7.43 -16.79 11.00
C ARG A 93 -7.40 -17.17 12.48
N GLN A 94 -6.44 -17.98 12.92
CA GLN A 94 -6.32 -18.39 14.33
C GLN A 94 -5.93 -17.23 15.25
N LEU A 95 -5.16 -16.27 14.74
CA LEU A 95 -4.69 -15.10 15.47
C LEU A 95 -5.63 -13.90 15.34
N ASP A 96 -6.75 -14.03 14.63
CA ASP A 96 -7.69 -12.95 14.29
C ASP A 96 -6.99 -11.67 13.78
N VAL A 97 -6.10 -11.85 12.81
CA VAL A 97 -5.31 -10.76 12.21
C VAL A 97 -5.24 -10.90 10.70
N SER A 98 -4.73 -9.87 10.04
CA SER A 98 -4.37 -9.99 8.63
C SER A 98 -3.10 -10.82 8.45
N GLY A 99 -2.98 -11.51 7.30
CA GLY A 99 -1.75 -12.23 6.95
C GLY A 99 -0.51 -11.33 6.89
N ASN A 100 -0.68 -10.05 6.56
CA ASN A 100 0.42 -9.08 6.64
C ASN A 100 0.90 -8.85 8.08
N THR A 101 -0.02 -8.78 9.05
CA THR A 101 0.33 -8.64 10.47
C THR A 101 1.13 -9.86 10.95
N VAL A 102 0.75 -11.07 10.51
CA VAL A 102 1.50 -12.31 10.77
C VAL A 102 2.94 -12.23 10.23
N LEU A 103 3.11 -11.77 8.99
CA LEU A 103 4.44 -11.63 8.38
C LEU A 103 5.31 -10.61 9.13
N VAL A 104 4.74 -9.45 9.47
CA VAL A 104 5.44 -8.41 10.25
C VAL A 104 5.85 -8.96 11.63
N ARG A 105 4.96 -9.67 12.31
CA ARG A 105 5.29 -10.24 13.63
C ARG A 105 6.35 -11.33 13.52
N ALA A 106 6.27 -12.20 12.53
CA ALA A 106 7.26 -13.23 12.29
C ALA A 106 8.66 -12.64 11.98
N PHE A 107 8.71 -11.52 11.25
CA PHE A 107 9.95 -10.77 11.05
C PHE A 107 10.51 -10.24 12.38
N GLN A 108 9.66 -9.60 13.21
CA GLN A 108 10.05 -9.10 14.54
C GLN A 108 10.56 -10.22 15.47
N LEU A 109 10.01 -11.43 15.33
CA LEU A 109 10.42 -12.62 16.06
C LEU A 109 11.65 -13.33 15.45
N GLY A 110 12.21 -12.82 14.34
CA GLY A 110 13.37 -13.41 13.67
C GLY A 110 13.08 -14.73 12.95
N LEU A 111 11.80 -15.04 12.69
CA LEU A 111 11.40 -16.28 12.00
C LEU A 111 11.62 -16.22 10.48
N ILE A 112 11.84 -15.02 9.94
CA ILE A 112 12.15 -14.78 8.53
C ILE A 112 13.67 -14.64 8.39
N GLY A 113 14.36 -15.70 7.95
CA GLY A 113 15.81 -15.67 7.71
C GLY A 113 16.52 -17.02 7.71
N ASN A 114 16.03 -18.01 8.46
CA ASN A 114 16.72 -19.30 8.62
C ASN A 114 16.15 -20.42 7.73
N GLY A 115 16.28 -20.28 6.41
CA GLY A 115 16.19 -21.41 5.48
C GLY A 115 14.81 -22.01 5.20
N TYR A 116 13.72 -21.42 5.71
CA TYR A 116 12.38 -21.86 5.35
C TYR A 116 12.02 -21.38 3.94
N LYS A 117 12.06 -22.30 2.98
CA LYS A 117 11.50 -22.13 1.63
C LYS A 117 10.01 -21.83 1.77
N ILE A 118 9.65 -20.55 1.85
CA ILE A 118 8.31 -20.13 1.46
C ILE A 118 8.21 -20.56 0.00
N SER A 119 7.41 -21.58 -0.30
CA SER A 119 6.99 -21.84 -1.67
C SER A 119 6.18 -20.62 -2.09
N LEU A 120 6.88 -19.60 -2.61
CA LEU A 120 6.31 -18.35 -3.13
C LEU A 120 5.47 -18.59 -4.40
N LYS A 121 5.22 -19.85 -4.76
CA LYS A 121 4.47 -20.22 -5.97
C LYS A 121 2.96 -20.06 -5.82
N GLU A 122 2.41 -19.92 -4.61
CA GLU A 122 0.95 -20.10 -4.43
C GLU A 122 0.20 -18.89 -3.84
N THR A 123 0.86 -17.87 -3.29
CA THR A 123 0.16 -16.76 -2.60
C THR A 123 0.34 -15.36 -3.21
N LEU A 124 1.10 -15.23 -4.30
CA LEU A 124 1.34 -13.93 -4.95
C LEU A 124 0.60 -13.73 -6.28
N THR A 125 -0.26 -14.65 -6.69
CA THR A 125 -0.88 -14.60 -8.03
C THR A 125 -2.25 -13.92 -8.11
N HIS A 126 -2.81 -13.30 -7.05
CA HIS A 126 -4.13 -12.63 -7.18
C HIS A 126 -4.35 -11.28 -6.48
N ASP A 127 -3.38 -10.67 -5.79
CA ASP A 127 -3.58 -9.30 -5.27
C ASP A 127 -2.39 -8.35 -5.53
N PRO A 128 -2.52 -7.38 -6.45
CA PRO A 128 -1.48 -6.38 -6.74
C PRO A 128 -1.18 -5.42 -5.57
N ARG A 129 -1.91 -5.47 -4.46
CA ARG A 129 -1.67 -4.61 -3.28
C ARG A 129 -0.55 -5.10 -2.37
N ASN A 130 -0.10 -6.36 -2.49
CA ASN A 130 0.94 -6.93 -1.63
C ASN A 130 2.39 -6.70 -2.10
N VAL A 131 2.60 -6.04 -3.25
CA VAL A 131 3.94 -5.78 -3.82
C VAL A 131 4.64 -4.58 -3.13
N LEU A 132 3.94 -3.84 -2.27
CA LEU A 132 4.42 -2.58 -1.68
C LEU A 132 5.19 -2.71 -0.35
N LEU A 133 5.31 -3.90 0.22
CA LEU A 133 5.92 -4.07 1.55
C LEU A 133 7.45 -4.15 1.58
N MET A 134 8.14 -4.12 0.43
CA MET A 134 9.61 -4.20 0.37
C MET A 134 10.33 -2.88 0.01
N LYS A 135 9.64 -1.74 -0.13
CA LYS A 135 10.28 -0.48 -0.58
C LYS A 135 10.25 0.69 0.40
N ALA A 136 9.95 0.45 1.68
CA ALA A 136 9.74 1.55 2.63
C ALA A 136 10.52 1.44 3.93
N TRP A 137 11.71 0.82 3.97
CA TRP A 137 12.61 0.90 5.12
C TRP A 137 14.07 0.79 4.63
N VAL A 138 14.63 1.93 4.21
CA VAL A 138 16.07 2.25 4.18
C VAL A 138 16.23 3.53 4.99
#